data_AF-A0AAU5DJR9-F1
#
_entry.id   AF-A0AAU5DJR9-F1
#
_cell.length_a   1.000
_cell.length_b   1.000
_cell.length_c   1.000
_cell.angle_alpha   90.00
_cell.angle_beta   90.00
_cell.angle_gamma   90.00
#
_symmetry.space_group_name_H-M   'P 1'
#
loop_
_entity.id
_entity.type
_entity.pdbx_description
1 polymer ?
#
loop_
_entity_poly.entity_id
_entity_poly.type
_entity_poly.pdbx_seq_one_letter_code
_entity_poly.pdbx_strand_id
1 'polypeptide(L)'
;MSYIRFQDPHGSAHLNGPERPHLLNLIHEHARRVLFDSPDSGERAYALFDLLPEDHELREIRLGGQVSPYRWLGVYARSLHNVIFDDPIVDYRGHQVRPLTLLLNTAMDGGTEPLRLAARLMGQCEINTWVDGPDRRWLAGVITQGLASGEFRPECGWHDVQRLLLERDDHPVVVSWSDPFPTWWDARLRTPAGEFLDDEEAERTWETLPTAEQWTHGLKALRARTAELLQMTPDWAGYRFGSTVSLGDLLAPDHTRRLDLAFELTR
;
A
#
# COMPACT_ATOMS: atom_id res chain seq x y z
N MET A 1 -20.99 -3.18 4.84
CA MET A 1 -20.25 -2.16 4.05
C MET A 1 -18.82 -2.19 4.51
N SER A 2 -17.87 -2.08 3.59
CA SER A 2 -16.45 -2.15 3.91
C SER A 2 -15.84 -0.76 4.10
N TYR A 3 -14.84 -0.64 4.99
CA TYR A 3 -14.29 0.65 5.42
C TYR A 3 -12.86 0.49 5.94
N ILE A 4 -12.08 1.57 5.93
CA ILE A 4 -10.75 1.60 6.56
C ILE A 4 -10.95 2.08 7.99
N ARG A 5 -10.58 1.26 8.97
CA ARG A 5 -10.78 1.54 10.40
C ARG A 5 -9.47 1.97 11.02
N PHE A 6 -9.48 3.07 11.77
CA PHE A 6 -8.42 3.48 12.68
C PHE A 6 -8.88 3.19 14.11
N GLN A 7 -8.10 2.45 14.88
CA GLN A 7 -8.52 2.00 16.20
C GLN A 7 -7.37 1.91 17.19
N ASP A 8 -7.70 2.14 18.45
CA ASP A 8 -6.84 1.91 19.61
C ASP A 8 -7.68 1.25 20.73
N PRO A 9 -7.10 0.92 21.91
CA PRO A 9 -7.86 0.27 22.98
C PRO A 9 -9.05 1.08 23.53
N HIS A 10 -9.15 2.36 23.22
CA HIS A 10 -10.12 3.29 23.81
C HIS A 10 -11.17 3.79 22.81
N GLY A 11 -10.92 3.65 21.50
CA GLY A 11 -11.86 4.12 20.49
C GLY A 11 -11.49 3.74 19.07
N SER A 12 -12.39 4.11 18.16
CA SER A 12 -12.14 3.94 16.73
C SER A 12 -12.85 4.99 15.90
N ALA A 13 -12.25 5.34 14.77
CA ALA A 13 -12.82 6.14 13.70
C ALA A 13 -12.67 5.35 12.38
N HIS A 14 -13.41 5.73 11.34
CA HIS A 14 -13.34 5.01 10.07
C HIS A 14 -13.50 5.95 8.89
N LEU A 15 -12.92 5.52 7.77
CA LEU A 15 -13.14 6.12 6.47
C LEU A 15 -14.27 5.39 5.76
N ASN A 16 -15.26 6.14 5.30
CA ASN A 16 -16.44 5.58 4.65
C ASN A 16 -16.08 4.81 3.37
N GLY A 17 -16.93 3.85 2.99
CA GLY A 17 -16.70 2.94 1.85
C GLY A 17 -16.28 3.62 0.53
N PRO A 18 -16.81 4.80 0.15
CA PRO A 18 -16.36 5.50 -1.06
C PRO A 18 -14.90 5.94 -1.02
N GLU A 19 -14.26 6.05 0.15
CA GLU A 19 -12.90 6.61 0.27
C GLU A 19 -11.82 5.70 -0.26
N ARG A 20 -11.93 4.40 -0.04
CA ARG A 20 -10.97 3.44 -0.58
C ARG A 20 -10.82 3.53 -2.12
N PRO A 21 -11.89 3.47 -2.93
CA PRO A 21 -11.74 3.60 -4.37
C PRO A 21 -11.25 5.00 -4.80
N HIS A 22 -11.53 6.05 -4.02
CA HIS A 22 -10.97 7.38 -4.25
C HIS A 22 -9.45 7.41 -4.03
N LEU A 23 -8.96 6.87 -2.91
CA LEU A 23 -7.52 6.77 -2.62
C LEU A 23 -6.79 5.96 -3.69
N LEU A 24 -7.37 4.85 -4.14
CA LEU A 24 -6.83 4.07 -5.25
C LEU A 24 -6.76 4.90 -6.53
N ASN A 25 -7.81 5.68 -6.82
CA ASN A 25 -7.83 6.56 -7.99
C ASN A 25 -6.75 7.67 -7.92
N LEU A 26 -6.43 8.19 -6.73
CA LEU A 26 -5.32 9.16 -6.58
C LEU A 26 -3.97 8.54 -6.98
N ILE A 27 -3.71 7.31 -6.54
CA ILE A 27 -2.49 6.55 -6.87
C ILE A 27 -2.40 6.31 -8.38
N HIS A 28 -3.52 5.92 -8.97
CA HIS A 28 -3.66 5.74 -10.41
C HIS A 28 -3.41 7.01 -11.22
N GLU A 29 -4.04 8.13 -10.84
CA GLU A 29 -3.84 9.42 -11.52
C GLU A 29 -2.40 9.94 -11.37
N HIS A 30 -1.73 9.64 -10.25
CA HIS A 30 -0.32 9.93 -10.11
C HIS A 30 0.54 9.09 -11.07
N ALA A 31 0.33 7.77 -11.12
CA ALA A 31 1.05 6.90 -12.06
C ALA A 31 0.82 7.31 -13.52
N ARG A 32 -0.41 7.69 -13.87
CA ARG A 32 -0.75 8.23 -15.17
C ARG A 32 0.05 9.50 -15.48
N ARG A 33 0.13 10.47 -14.57
CA ARG A 33 0.98 11.65 -14.73
C ARG A 33 2.44 11.29 -14.95
N VAL A 34 3.00 10.37 -14.17
CA VAL A 34 4.39 9.89 -14.34
C VAL A 34 4.64 9.31 -15.74
N LEU A 35 3.67 8.60 -16.30
CA LEU A 35 3.76 8.04 -17.66
C LEU A 35 3.68 9.11 -18.76
N PHE A 36 2.77 10.09 -18.63
CA PHE A 36 2.40 11.00 -19.71
C PHE A 36 3.03 12.39 -19.66
N ASP A 37 3.49 12.86 -18.49
CA ASP A 37 4.01 14.23 -18.34
C ASP A 37 5.44 14.38 -18.87
N SER A 38 6.03 13.30 -19.40
CA SER A 38 7.37 13.33 -19.98
C SER A 38 7.38 13.60 -21.49
N PRO A 39 8.29 14.48 -21.98
CA PRO A 39 8.43 14.77 -23.41
C PRO A 39 8.75 13.50 -24.23
N ASP A 40 9.47 12.53 -23.65
CA ASP A 40 9.93 11.31 -24.33
C ASP A 40 8.96 10.12 -24.18
N SER A 41 7.65 10.40 -24.08
CA SER A 41 6.61 9.37 -23.93
C SER A 41 6.66 8.27 -25.01
N GLY A 42 7.15 8.59 -26.21
CA GLY A 42 7.32 7.61 -27.29
C GLY A 42 8.37 6.54 -26.98
N GLU A 43 9.57 6.95 -26.60
CA GLU A 43 10.69 6.04 -26.29
C GLU A 43 10.39 5.21 -25.03
N ARG A 44 9.75 5.84 -24.04
CA ARG A 44 9.29 5.18 -22.81
C ARG A 44 8.30 4.05 -23.08
N ALA A 45 7.41 4.21 -24.07
CA ALA A 45 6.49 3.14 -24.45
C ALA A 45 7.24 1.89 -24.93
N TYR A 46 8.30 2.06 -25.73
CA TYR A 46 9.12 0.95 -26.18
C TYR A 46 9.88 0.29 -25.01
N ALA A 47 10.47 1.09 -24.12
CA ALA A 47 11.14 0.55 -22.93
C ALA A 47 10.19 -0.28 -22.05
N LEU A 48 8.98 0.21 -21.82
CA LEU A 48 7.96 -0.55 -21.06
C LEU A 48 7.47 -1.80 -21.80
N PHE A 49 7.36 -1.74 -23.13
CA PHE A 49 6.97 -2.89 -23.94
C PHE A 49 8.01 -4.00 -23.88
N ASP A 50 9.30 -3.65 -23.94
CA ASP A 50 10.39 -4.61 -23.85
C ASP A 50 10.42 -5.34 -22.50
N LEU A 51 9.96 -4.65 -21.45
CA LEU A 51 9.85 -5.18 -20.10
C LEU A 51 8.59 -6.00 -19.82
N LEU A 52 7.63 -6.13 -20.75
CA LEU A 52 6.46 -6.98 -20.50
C LEU A 52 6.85 -8.46 -20.42
N PRO A 53 6.17 -9.31 -19.64
CA PRO A 53 6.29 -10.77 -19.80
C PRO A 53 6.04 -11.21 -21.24
N GLU A 54 6.71 -12.28 -21.70
CA GLU A 54 6.67 -12.72 -23.11
C GLU A 54 5.25 -13.05 -23.60
N ASP A 55 4.41 -13.58 -22.71
CA ASP A 55 3.04 -14.02 -22.95
C ASP A 55 1.97 -12.98 -22.57
N HIS A 56 2.39 -11.77 -22.17
CA HIS A 56 1.46 -10.73 -21.74
C HIS A 56 0.60 -10.19 -22.89
N GLU A 57 -0.72 -10.07 -22.69
CA GLU A 57 -1.70 -9.65 -23.70
C GLU A 57 -1.35 -8.31 -24.41
N LEU A 58 -0.73 -7.38 -23.70
CA LEU A 58 -0.30 -6.10 -24.27
C LEU A 58 0.75 -6.23 -25.37
N ARG A 59 1.47 -7.35 -25.46
CA ARG A 59 2.41 -7.64 -26.56
C ARG A 59 1.68 -7.91 -27.88
N GLU A 60 0.40 -8.29 -27.84
CA GLU A 60 -0.42 -8.45 -29.05
C GLU A 60 -0.65 -7.10 -29.75
N ILE A 61 -0.60 -6.00 -29.00
CA ILE A 61 -0.76 -4.63 -29.50
C ILE A 61 0.61 -4.12 -29.99
N ARG A 62 0.92 -4.36 -31.27
CA ARG A 62 2.22 -4.00 -31.86
C ARG A 62 2.48 -2.48 -31.90
N LEU A 63 3.49 -2.04 -31.16
CA LEU A 63 4.03 -0.67 -31.20
C LEU A 63 4.62 -0.31 -32.57
N GLY A 64 4.42 0.93 -33.02
CA GLY A 64 5.00 1.46 -34.27
C GLY A 64 4.34 0.98 -35.56
N GLY A 65 3.37 0.05 -35.47
CA GLY A 65 2.50 -0.36 -36.57
C GLY A 65 1.19 0.42 -36.58
N GLN A 66 0.11 -0.23 -36.15
CA GLN A 66 -1.26 0.33 -36.14
C GLN A 66 -1.54 1.24 -34.93
N VAL A 67 -0.68 1.23 -33.92
CA VAL A 67 -0.88 1.92 -32.64
C VAL A 67 0.32 2.83 -32.38
N SER A 68 0.05 4.12 -32.18
CA SER A 68 1.09 5.05 -31.76
C SER A 68 1.57 4.72 -30.35
N PRO A 69 2.86 4.97 -30.02
CA PRO A 69 3.39 4.80 -28.67
C PRO A 69 2.52 5.40 -27.57
N TYR A 70 2.01 6.62 -27.81
CA TYR A 70 1.11 7.30 -26.88
C TYR A 70 -0.21 6.55 -26.65
N ARG A 71 -0.81 5.99 -27.72
CA ARG A 71 -2.03 5.19 -27.61
C ARG A 71 -1.78 3.88 -26.86
N TRP A 72 -0.64 3.24 -27.10
CA TRP A 72 -0.24 2.03 -26.39
C TRP A 72 -0.01 2.30 -24.90
N LEU A 73 0.65 3.39 -24.53
CA LEU A 73 0.78 3.82 -23.13
C LEU A 73 -0.59 4.02 -22.47
N GLY A 74 -1.59 4.48 -23.22
CA GLY A 74 -2.97 4.55 -22.74
C GLY A 74 -3.58 3.19 -22.41
N VAL A 75 -3.21 2.14 -23.16
CA VAL A 75 -3.61 0.77 -22.83
C VAL A 75 -2.83 0.27 -21.61
N TYR A 76 -1.51 0.45 -21.58
CA TYR A 76 -0.64 0.09 -20.45
C TYR A 76 -1.15 0.69 -19.14
N ALA A 77 -1.43 2.00 -19.12
CA ALA A 77 -1.98 2.68 -17.95
C ALA A 77 -3.33 2.11 -17.48
N ARG A 78 -4.17 1.62 -18.41
CA ARG A 78 -5.43 0.94 -18.05
C ARG A 78 -5.19 -0.47 -17.49
N SER A 79 -4.18 -1.19 -17.98
CA SER A 79 -3.80 -2.48 -17.40
C SER A 79 -3.32 -2.31 -15.95
N LEU A 80 -2.70 -1.18 -15.61
CA LEU A 80 -2.40 -0.85 -14.21
C LEU A 80 -3.65 -0.71 -13.34
N HIS A 81 -4.78 -0.21 -13.88
CA HIS A 81 -6.04 -0.09 -13.13
C HIS A 81 -6.75 -1.41 -12.85
N ASN A 82 -6.57 -2.42 -13.72
CA ASN A 82 -7.30 -3.67 -13.65
C ASN A 82 -6.62 -4.67 -12.71
N VAL A 83 -6.48 -4.26 -11.44
CA VAL A 83 -5.81 -5.02 -10.36
C VAL A 83 -6.47 -6.37 -10.03
N ILE A 84 -7.61 -6.69 -10.66
CA ILE A 84 -8.37 -7.93 -10.43
C ILE A 84 -7.62 -9.15 -10.99
N PHE A 85 -6.80 -8.99 -12.03
CA PHE A 85 -6.05 -10.10 -12.62
C PHE A 85 -4.62 -10.21 -12.12
N ASP A 86 -4.06 -9.14 -11.52
CA ASP A 86 -2.73 -9.06 -10.90
C ASP A 86 -1.60 -9.81 -11.66
N ASP A 87 -1.76 -9.97 -12.97
CA ASP A 87 -0.76 -10.57 -13.83
C ASP A 87 0.44 -9.61 -13.91
N PRO A 88 1.67 -10.12 -13.85
CA PRO A 88 2.86 -9.29 -13.91
C PRO A 88 2.85 -8.36 -15.13
N ILE A 89 3.15 -7.08 -14.91
CA ILE A 89 3.23 -6.05 -15.96
C ILE A 89 4.67 -5.66 -16.28
N VAL A 90 5.63 -6.28 -15.58
CA VAL A 90 7.06 -6.20 -15.82
C VAL A 90 7.64 -7.59 -15.58
N ASP A 91 8.52 -8.03 -16.47
CA ASP A 91 9.45 -9.13 -16.31
C ASP A 91 10.86 -8.62 -16.64
N TYR A 92 11.73 -8.67 -15.64
CA TYR A 92 13.14 -8.36 -15.82
C TYR A 92 13.98 -9.57 -15.43
N ARG A 93 14.43 -10.33 -16.44
CA ARG A 93 15.27 -11.54 -16.25
C ARG A 93 14.61 -12.56 -15.30
N GLY A 94 13.30 -12.75 -15.40
CA GLY A 94 12.53 -13.65 -14.55
C GLY A 94 12.04 -13.03 -13.24
N HIS A 95 12.40 -11.78 -12.94
CA HIS A 95 11.85 -11.04 -11.81
C HIS A 95 10.61 -10.27 -12.23
N GLN A 96 9.47 -10.69 -11.70
CA GLN A 96 8.16 -10.18 -12.09
C GLN A 96 7.67 -9.08 -11.13
N VAL A 97 7.13 -8.00 -11.69
CA VAL A 97 6.47 -6.92 -10.92
C VAL A 97 4.98 -6.87 -11.26
N ARG A 98 4.18 -6.91 -10.21
CA ARG A 98 2.72 -6.84 -10.27
C ARG A 98 2.22 -5.39 -10.36
N PRO A 99 1.10 -5.12 -11.06
CA PRO A 99 0.54 -3.78 -11.23
C PRO A 99 0.35 -3.01 -9.94
N LEU A 100 -0.24 -3.65 -8.91
CA LEU A 100 -0.52 -2.97 -7.64
C LEU A 100 0.76 -2.47 -6.98
N THR A 101 1.74 -3.36 -6.83
CA THR A 101 3.03 -3.03 -6.20
C THR A 101 3.74 -1.90 -6.96
N LEU A 102 3.72 -1.94 -8.29
CA LEU A 102 4.31 -0.90 -9.13
C LEU A 102 3.64 0.47 -8.90
N LEU A 103 2.30 0.49 -8.85
CA LEU A 103 1.51 1.69 -8.59
C LEU A 103 1.79 2.27 -7.19
N LEU A 104 1.77 1.41 -6.17
CA LEU A 104 2.04 1.79 -4.79
C LEU A 104 3.45 2.35 -4.62
N ASN A 105 4.46 1.69 -5.21
CA ASN A 105 5.84 2.17 -5.16
C ASN A 105 6.04 3.48 -5.94
N THR A 106 5.31 3.68 -7.03
CA THR A 106 5.31 4.96 -7.76
C THR A 106 4.79 6.09 -6.88
N ALA A 107 3.68 5.88 -6.17
CA ALA A 107 3.17 6.83 -5.20
C ALA A 107 4.11 7.05 -4.01
N MET A 108 4.80 6.01 -3.52
CA MET A 108 5.80 6.15 -2.46
C MET A 108 7.01 6.98 -2.90
N ASP A 109 7.47 6.79 -4.14
CA ASP A 109 8.67 7.43 -4.68
C ASP A 109 8.47 8.93 -4.93
N GLY A 110 7.52 9.28 -5.81
CA GLY A 110 7.32 10.65 -6.29
C GLY A 110 6.12 11.38 -5.68
N GLY A 111 5.35 10.74 -4.80
CA GLY A 111 4.11 11.29 -4.26
C GLY A 111 4.30 12.31 -3.14
N THR A 112 3.26 13.12 -2.95
CA THR A 112 3.08 13.97 -1.76
C THR A 112 2.84 13.10 -0.51
N GLU A 113 3.01 13.66 0.69
CA GLU A 113 2.75 12.92 1.93
C GLU A 113 1.34 12.30 2.01
N PRO A 114 0.25 12.99 1.61
CA PRO A 114 -1.08 12.37 1.59
C PRO A 114 -1.20 11.24 0.56
N LEU A 115 -0.52 11.36 -0.58
CA LEU A 115 -0.48 10.29 -1.58
C LEU A 115 0.30 9.05 -1.09
N ARG A 116 1.39 9.26 -0.34
CA ARG A 116 2.12 8.19 0.35
C ARG A 116 1.24 7.51 1.40
N LEU A 117 0.48 8.28 2.17
CA LEU A 117 -0.51 7.72 3.09
C LEU A 117 -1.57 6.89 2.34
N ALA A 118 -2.11 7.41 1.24
CA ALA A 118 -3.05 6.66 0.41
C ALA A 118 -2.45 5.31 -0.03
N ALA A 119 -1.19 5.30 -0.50
CA ALA A 119 -0.50 4.07 -0.87
C ALA A 119 -0.34 3.10 0.30
N ARG A 120 0.07 3.58 1.49
CA ARG A 120 0.16 2.76 2.72
C ARG A 120 -1.18 2.14 3.11
N LEU A 121 -2.26 2.93 3.07
CA LEU A 121 -3.61 2.43 3.38
C LEU A 121 -4.06 1.39 2.37
N MET A 122 -3.86 1.64 1.08
CA MET A 122 -4.25 0.69 0.02
C MET A 122 -3.44 -0.60 0.05
N GLY A 123 -2.15 -0.53 0.38
CA GLY A 123 -1.26 -1.67 0.38
C GLY A 123 -1.26 -2.50 1.66
N GLN A 124 -1.72 -1.95 2.80
CA GLN A 124 -1.55 -2.63 4.10
C GLN A 124 -2.78 -2.67 5.00
N CYS A 125 -3.88 -1.97 4.71
CA CYS A 125 -5.04 -1.99 5.60
C CYS A 125 -5.64 -3.39 5.80
N GLU A 126 -5.52 -4.27 4.80
CA GLU A 126 -6.02 -5.66 4.87
C GLU A 126 -5.15 -6.59 5.72
N ILE A 127 -3.90 -6.20 5.99
CA ILE A 127 -2.95 -7.00 6.78
C ILE A 127 -2.59 -6.35 8.12
N ASN A 128 -3.29 -5.27 8.46
CA ASN A 128 -3.05 -4.38 9.59
C ASN A 128 -1.72 -3.62 9.50
N THR A 129 -1.78 -2.30 9.61
CA THR A 129 -0.62 -1.41 9.71
C THR A 129 -0.79 -0.55 10.97
N TRP A 130 0.29 -0.02 11.56
CA TRP A 130 0.16 0.78 12.79
C TRP A 130 1.04 2.01 12.82
N VAL A 131 0.67 2.94 13.69
CA VAL A 131 1.44 4.15 14.02
C VAL A 131 1.62 4.15 15.53
N ASP A 132 2.86 4.32 16.01
CA ASP A 132 3.11 4.42 17.43
C ASP A 132 2.58 5.76 17.99
N GLY A 133 2.27 5.78 19.28
CA GLY A 133 1.67 6.93 19.97
C GLY A 133 2.35 8.27 19.68
N PRO A 134 3.69 8.38 19.81
CA PRO A 134 4.42 9.62 19.52
C PRO A 134 4.26 10.14 18.08
N ASP A 135 3.97 9.25 17.12
CA ASP A 135 3.86 9.59 15.70
C ASP A 135 2.42 9.91 15.27
N ARG A 136 1.41 9.73 16.14
CA ARG A 136 0.00 10.02 15.81
C ARG A 136 -0.22 11.45 15.34
N ARG A 137 0.44 12.43 15.98
CA ARG A 137 0.35 13.85 15.59
C ARG A 137 0.91 14.10 14.19
N TRP A 138 2.00 13.43 13.83
CA TRP A 138 2.54 13.52 12.47
C TRP A 138 1.52 12.98 11.45
N LEU A 139 0.92 11.82 11.71
CA LEU A 139 -0.09 11.25 10.83
C LEU A 139 -1.31 12.19 10.68
N ALA A 140 -1.77 12.79 11.78
CA ALA A 140 -2.83 13.79 11.75
C ALA A 140 -2.44 15.03 10.90
N GLY A 141 -1.16 15.39 10.90
CA GLY A 141 -0.56 16.41 10.04
C GLY A 141 -0.62 16.04 8.56
N VAL A 142 -0.28 14.79 8.21
CA VAL A 142 -0.41 14.28 6.84
C VAL A 142 -1.88 14.33 6.37
N ILE A 143 -2.82 13.95 7.23
CA ILE A 143 -4.26 14.05 6.92
C ILE A 143 -4.69 15.51 6.73
N THR A 144 -4.17 16.42 7.55
CA THR A 144 -4.44 17.87 7.39
C THR A 144 -3.98 18.36 6.02
N GLN A 145 -2.78 17.95 5.59
CA GLN A 145 -2.27 18.30 4.26
C GLN A 145 -3.17 17.77 3.15
N GLY A 146 -3.61 16.51 3.24
CA GLY A 146 -4.49 15.89 2.23
C GLY A 146 -5.86 16.56 2.13
N LEU A 147 -6.43 16.98 3.26
CA LEU A 147 -7.68 17.74 3.28
C LEU A 147 -7.49 19.15 2.69
N ALA A 148 -6.37 19.81 2.98
CA ALA A 148 -6.08 21.15 2.48
C ALA A 148 -5.74 21.17 0.98
N SER A 149 -5.09 20.11 0.47
CA SER A 149 -4.76 19.96 -0.96
C SER A 149 -5.95 19.49 -1.80
N GLY A 150 -7.03 19.03 -1.17
CA GLY A 150 -8.18 18.41 -1.84
C GLY A 150 -7.93 16.96 -2.30
N GLU A 151 -6.83 16.35 -1.89
CA GLU A 151 -6.56 14.93 -2.13
C GLU A 151 -7.51 14.05 -1.29
N PHE A 152 -7.82 14.45 -0.06
CA PHE A 152 -8.76 13.73 0.82
C PHE A 152 -10.13 14.40 0.88
N ARG A 153 -11.18 13.59 0.92
CA ARG A 153 -12.56 14.10 0.88
C ARG A 153 -13.12 14.30 2.29
N PRO A 154 -13.46 15.53 2.71
CA PRO A 154 -13.81 15.83 4.10
C PRO A 154 -15.03 15.05 4.62
N GLU A 155 -15.97 14.70 3.76
CA GLU A 155 -17.20 13.95 4.09
C GLU A 155 -16.97 12.45 4.35
N CYS A 156 -15.73 11.97 4.21
CA CYS A 156 -15.40 10.56 4.33
C CYS A 156 -14.88 10.12 5.70
N GLY A 157 -14.99 10.95 6.75
CA GLY A 157 -14.61 10.58 8.12
C GLY A 157 -13.19 10.95 8.53
N TRP A 158 -12.43 11.63 7.66
CA TRP A 158 -11.06 12.07 7.98
C TRP A 158 -10.97 12.98 9.20
N HIS A 159 -11.94 13.86 9.44
CA HIS A 159 -11.97 14.70 10.63
C HIS A 159 -12.11 13.90 11.92
N ASP A 160 -12.88 12.80 11.90
CA ASP A 160 -13.01 11.91 13.04
C ASP A 160 -11.72 11.13 13.29
N VAL A 161 -11.03 10.71 12.22
CA VAL A 161 -9.69 10.09 12.31
C VAL A 161 -8.67 11.07 12.87
N GLN A 162 -8.65 12.33 12.43
CA GLN A 162 -7.77 13.35 12.98
C GLN A 162 -8.02 13.56 14.47
N ARG A 163 -9.31 13.63 14.88
CA ARG A 163 -9.66 13.77 16.29
C ARG A 163 -9.14 12.58 17.11
N LEU A 164 -9.38 11.34 16.67
CA LEU A 164 -8.85 10.13 17.31
C LEU A 164 -7.31 10.18 17.48
N LEU A 165 -6.60 10.59 16.42
CA LEU A 165 -5.14 10.69 16.44
C LEU A 165 -4.60 11.78 17.37
N LEU A 166 -5.35 12.86 17.57
CA LEU A 166 -4.94 14.00 18.38
C LEU A 166 -5.39 13.90 19.85
N GLU A 167 -6.38 13.07 20.16
CA GLU A 167 -6.88 12.86 21.52
C GLU A 167 -5.84 12.25 22.45
N ARG A 168 -4.91 11.45 21.92
CA ARG A 168 -3.90 10.70 22.69
C ARG A 168 -2.63 10.49 21.89
N ASP A 169 -1.50 10.33 22.59
CA ASP A 169 -0.18 10.00 22.04
C ASP A 169 0.54 8.87 22.82
N ASP A 170 -0.16 8.20 23.74
CA ASP A 170 0.38 7.20 24.66
C ASP A 170 0.10 5.74 24.26
N HIS A 171 -0.72 5.53 23.22
CA HIS A 171 -1.01 4.20 22.64
C HIS A 171 -0.77 4.21 21.13
N PRO A 172 -0.49 3.06 20.48
CA PRO A 172 -0.47 2.99 19.02
C PRO A 172 -1.89 3.09 18.44
N VAL A 173 -2.02 3.53 17.18
CA VAL A 173 -3.24 3.34 16.38
C VAL A 173 -2.97 2.24 15.37
N VAL A 174 -3.88 1.28 15.28
CA VAL A 174 -3.88 0.24 14.24
C VAL A 174 -4.91 0.60 13.17
N VAL A 175 -4.53 0.36 11.92
CA VAL A 175 -5.39 0.54 10.76
C VAL A 175 -5.73 -0.82 10.17
N SER A 176 -7.02 -1.09 10.01
CA SER A 176 -7.56 -2.38 9.58
C SER A 176 -8.62 -2.21 8.49
N TRP A 177 -8.90 -3.27 7.74
CA TRP A 177 -9.98 -3.29 6.75
C TRP A 177 -11.23 -3.94 7.34
N SER A 178 -12.27 -3.13 7.60
CA SER A 178 -13.61 -3.51 8.07
C SER A 178 -13.69 -4.24 9.42
N ASP A 179 -12.61 -4.86 9.89
CA ASP A 179 -12.58 -5.70 11.08
C ASP A 179 -12.08 -4.95 12.32
N PRO A 180 -12.57 -5.30 13.52
CA PRO A 180 -11.95 -4.87 14.76
C PRO A 180 -10.56 -5.50 14.89
N PHE A 181 -9.64 -4.77 15.49
CA PHE A 181 -8.34 -5.28 15.88
C PHE A 181 -8.18 -5.16 17.39
N PRO A 182 -7.56 -6.15 18.05
CA PRO A 182 -7.14 -7.44 17.49
C PRO A 182 -8.25 -8.49 17.53
N THR A 183 -8.13 -9.48 16.64
CA THR A 183 -8.87 -10.74 16.67
C THR A 183 -7.97 -11.90 17.10
N TRP A 184 -8.56 -13.05 17.41
CA TRP A 184 -7.79 -14.26 17.71
C TRP A 184 -6.96 -14.75 16.50
N TRP A 185 -7.36 -14.39 15.27
CA TRP A 185 -6.59 -14.63 14.05
C TRP A 185 -5.31 -13.80 13.99
N ASP A 186 -5.36 -12.55 14.43
CA ASP A 186 -4.21 -11.64 14.43
C ASP A 186 -3.12 -12.07 15.42
N ALA A 187 -3.53 -12.69 16.53
CA ALA A 187 -2.65 -13.08 17.62
C ALA A 187 -2.96 -14.48 18.15
N ARG A 188 -2.79 -15.48 17.27
CA ARG A 188 -2.94 -16.89 17.61
C ARG A 188 -2.16 -17.26 18.87
N LEU A 189 -2.91 -17.65 19.90
CA LEU A 189 -2.37 -18.07 21.18
C LEU A 189 -1.65 -19.42 21.05
N ARG A 190 -0.70 -19.65 21.97
CA ARG A 190 0.11 -20.87 22.02
C ARG A 190 -0.03 -21.54 23.37
N THR A 191 0.08 -22.86 23.40
CA THR A 191 0.20 -23.66 24.63
C THR A 191 1.48 -23.27 25.37
N PRO A 192 1.62 -23.63 26.67
CA PRO A 192 2.88 -23.48 27.40
C PRO A 192 4.08 -24.21 26.74
N ALA A 193 3.81 -25.26 25.96
CA ALA A 193 4.81 -25.98 25.18
C ALA A 193 5.19 -25.27 23.86
N GLY A 194 4.51 -24.16 23.51
CA GLY A 194 4.78 -23.35 22.32
C GLY A 194 4.00 -23.76 21.07
N GLU A 195 3.16 -24.78 21.16
CA GLU A 195 2.30 -25.25 20.07
C GLU A 195 1.12 -24.30 19.86
N PHE A 196 0.63 -24.15 18.63
CA PHE A 196 -0.60 -23.38 18.42
C PHE A 196 -1.78 -24.13 19.01
N LEU A 197 -2.69 -23.39 19.66
CA LEU A 197 -4.00 -23.93 20.01
C LEU A 197 -4.77 -24.27 18.72
N ASP A 198 -5.65 -25.26 18.80
CA ASP A 198 -6.65 -25.44 17.74
C ASP A 198 -7.60 -24.24 17.69
N ASP A 199 -8.29 -24.06 16.56
CA ASP A 199 -9.07 -22.84 16.30
C ASP A 199 -10.20 -22.64 17.33
N GLU A 200 -10.83 -23.72 17.81
CA GLU A 200 -11.94 -23.65 18.79
C GLU A 200 -11.43 -23.29 20.20
N GLU A 201 -10.31 -23.86 20.62
CA GLU A 201 -9.66 -23.52 21.89
C GLU A 201 -9.07 -22.11 21.85
N ALA A 202 -8.48 -21.71 20.72
CA ALA A 202 -7.94 -20.37 20.51
C ALA A 202 -9.02 -19.28 20.64
N GLU A 203 -10.14 -19.45 19.94
CA GLU A 203 -11.26 -18.50 19.98
C GLU A 203 -11.83 -18.39 21.39
N ARG A 204 -12.13 -19.52 22.03
CA ARG A 204 -12.66 -19.54 23.41
C ARG A 204 -11.71 -18.90 24.41
N THR A 205 -10.42 -19.21 24.32
CA THR A 205 -9.41 -18.62 25.20
C THR A 205 -9.33 -17.11 24.98
N TRP A 206 -9.32 -16.68 23.71
CA TRP A 206 -9.28 -15.27 23.34
C TRP A 206 -10.46 -14.47 23.89
N GLU A 207 -11.68 -15.00 23.78
CA GLU A 207 -12.89 -14.37 24.29
C GLU A 207 -12.89 -14.19 25.81
N THR A 208 -12.14 -15.00 26.55
CA THR A 208 -11.99 -14.85 28.01
C THR A 208 -10.95 -13.81 28.42
N LEU A 209 -10.07 -13.39 27.52
CA LEU A 209 -9.04 -12.40 27.82
C LEU A 209 -9.65 -11.00 28.02
N PRO A 210 -9.20 -10.24 29.04
CA PRO A 210 -9.50 -8.82 29.12
C PRO A 210 -9.06 -8.08 27.85
N THR A 211 -9.81 -7.05 27.43
CA THR A 211 -9.50 -6.25 26.23
C THR A 211 -8.07 -5.73 26.20
N ALA A 212 -7.53 -5.30 27.35
CA ALA A 212 -6.15 -4.82 27.44
C ALA A 212 -5.11 -5.92 27.13
N GLU A 213 -5.39 -7.17 27.53
CA GLU A 213 -4.54 -8.32 27.23
C GLU A 213 -4.65 -8.70 25.75
N GLN A 214 -5.86 -8.72 25.18
CA GLN A 214 -6.07 -8.93 23.74
C GLN A 214 -5.23 -7.93 22.92
N TRP A 215 -5.30 -6.63 23.25
CA TRP A 215 -4.49 -5.58 22.62
C TRP A 215 -2.98 -5.80 22.77
N THR A 216 -2.53 -6.24 23.94
CA THR A 216 -1.12 -6.55 24.19
C THR A 216 -0.66 -7.71 23.30
N HIS A 217 -1.45 -8.77 23.18
CA HIS A 217 -1.16 -9.92 22.32
C HIS A 217 -1.19 -9.53 20.84
N GLY A 218 -2.22 -8.80 20.41
CA GLY A 218 -2.39 -8.27 19.05
C GLY A 218 -1.20 -7.45 18.59
N LEU A 219 -0.85 -6.40 19.35
CA LEU A 219 0.27 -5.53 19.01
C LEU A 219 1.61 -6.27 19.02
N LYS A 220 1.80 -7.22 19.94
CA LYS A 220 3.01 -8.04 19.97
C LYS A 220 3.13 -8.90 18.71
N ALA A 221 2.04 -9.55 18.29
CA ALA A 221 2.01 -10.36 17.08
C ALA A 221 2.24 -9.49 15.83
N LEU A 222 1.57 -8.33 15.75
CA LEU A 222 1.72 -7.39 14.65
C LEU A 222 3.16 -6.86 14.52
N ARG A 223 3.77 -6.45 15.64
CA ARG A 223 5.16 -5.96 15.68
C ARG A 223 6.21 -7.03 15.40
N ALA A 224 5.88 -8.31 15.58
CA ALA A 224 6.78 -9.41 15.25
C ALA A 224 6.94 -9.62 13.73
N ARG A 225 6.03 -9.06 12.91
CA ARG A 225 6.07 -9.12 11.43
C ARG A 225 7.03 -8.08 10.85
N THR A 226 8.28 -8.09 11.32
CA THR A 226 9.29 -7.08 10.97
C THR A 226 9.66 -7.06 9.49
N ALA A 227 9.61 -8.21 8.82
CA ALA A 227 9.84 -8.32 7.38
C ALA A 227 8.79 -7.60 6.52
N GLU A 228 7.62 -7.32 7.06
CA GLU A 228 6.50 -6.70 6.33
C GLU A 228 6.44 -5.18 6.48
N LEU A 229 7.28 -4.60 7.35
CA LEU A 229 7.47 -3.16 7.49
C LEU A 229 6.13 -2.40 7.68
N LEU A 230 5.30 -2.95 8.58
CA LEU A 230 3.91 -2.53 8.86
C LEU A 230 3.80 -1.30 9.77
N GLN A 231 4.90 -0.78 10.32
CA GLN A 231 4.88 0.50 11.02
C GLN A 231 4.89 1.65 10.03
N MET A 232 4.00 2.63 10.19
CA MET A 232 4.11 3.94 9.54
C MET A 232 4.82 4.88 10.50
N THR A 233 5.97 5.40 10.06
CA THR A 233 6.77 6.39 10.77
C THR A 233 6.95 7.63 9.90
N PRO A 234 7.34 8.78 10.48
CA PRO A 234 7.67 9.99 9.72
C PRO A 234 8.79 9.80 8.67
N ASP A 235 9.62 8.78 8.84
CA ASP A 235 10.72 8.44 7.92
C ASP A 235 10.32 7.33 6.93
N TRP A 236 9.17 7.49 6.27
CA TRP A 236 8.71 6.53 5.26
C TRP A 236 9.20 6.83 3.84
N ALA A 237 10.09 7.81 3.65
CA ALA A 237 10.61 8.17 2.32
C ALA A 237 11.32 7.00 1.63
N GLY A 238 12.02 6.17 2.41
CA GLY A 238 12.68 4.96 1.94
C GLY A 238 11.78 3.72 1.85
N TYR A 239 10.53 3.80 2.31
CA TYR A 239 9.65 2.63 2.31
C TYR A 239 9.22 2.26 0.90
N ARG A 240 9.30 0.97 0.57
CA ARG A 240 8.78 0.40 -0.67
C ARG A 240 8.11 -0.95 -0.39
N PHE A 241 7.13 -1.29 -1.22
CA PHE A 241 6.41 -2.55 -1.25
C PHE A 241 7.13 -3.57 -2.12
N GLY A 242 7.15 -4.84 -1.69
CA GLY A 242 7.52 -5.99 -2.53
C GLY A 242 8.82 -5.79 -3.33
N SER A 243 8.71 -5.77 -4.66
CA SER A 243 9.84 -5.63 -5.60
C SER A 243 10.62 -4.32 -5.49
N THR A 244 10.12 -3.33 -4.74
CA THR A 244 10.66 -1.97 -4.60
C THR A 244 10.66 -1.08 -5.84
N VAL A 245 10.44 -1.66 -7.02
CA VAL A 245 10.41 -0.98 -8.32
C VAL A 245 9.21 -0.04 -8.43
N SER A 246 9.47 1.18 -8.90
CA SER A 246 8.48 2.19 -9.28
C SER A 246 8.48 2.46 -10.80
N LEU A 247 7.45 3.15 -11.32
CA LEU A 247 7.47 3.66 -12.69
C LEU A 247 8.63 4.64 -12.92
N GLY A 248 9.03 5.40 -11.89
CA GLY A 248 10.21 6.26 -11.95
C GLY A 248 11.48 5.48 -12.29
N ASP A 249 11.63 4.28 -11.74
CA ASP A 249 12.77 3.41 -12.01
C ASP A 249 12.74 2.83 -13.41
N LEU A 250 11.56 2.40 -13.89
CA LEU A 250 11.39 1.84 -15.24
C LEU A 250 11.66 2.88 -16.34
N LEU A 251 11.33 4.14 -16.08
CA LEU A 251 11.42 5.23 -17.05
C LEU A 251 12.73 6.02 -16.95
N ALA A 252 13.59 5.68 -15.99
CA ALA A 252 14.87 6.33 -15.82
C ALA A 252 15.83 5.99 -16.97
N PRO A 253 16.72 6.92 -17.38
CA PRO A 253 17.78 6.61 -18.35
C PRO A 253 18.69 5.46 -17.88
N ASP A 254 18.87 5.29 -16.57
CA ASP A 254 19.64 4.22 -15.95
C ASP A 254 18.78 3.06 -15.43
N HIS A 255 17.57 2.85 -15.98
CA HIS A 255 16.61 1.82 -15.50
C HIS A 255 17.24 0.43 -15.35
N THR A 256 18.13 0.01 -16.26
CA THR A 256 18.83 -1.28 -16.15
C THR A 256 19.58 -1.39 -14.83
N ARG A 257 20.35 -0.36 -14.45
CA ARG A 257 21.10 -0.32 -13.17
C ARG A 257 20.16 -0.34 -11.98
N ARG A 258 19.04 0.39 -12.06
CA ARG A 258 18.04 0.46 -10.98
C ARG A 258 17.34 -0.88 -10.78
N LEU A 259 16.97 -1.57 -11.86
CA LEU A 259 16.37 -2.90 -11.83
C LEU A 259 17.36 -3.95 -11.32
N ASP A 260 18.61 -3.90 -11.77
CA ASP A 260 19.67 -4.77 -11.27
C ASP A 260 19.87 -4.60 -9.75
N LEU A 261 19.83 -3.36 -9.24
CA LEU A 261 19.89 -3.08 -7.80
C LEU A 261 18.64 -3.57 -7.05
N ALA A 262 17.45 -3.27 -7.57
CA ALA A 262 16.17 -3.64 -6.94
C ALA A 262 15.99 -5.16 -6.85
N PHE A 263 16.56 -5.92 -7.78
CA PHE A 263 16.50 -7.39 -7.80
C PHE A 263 17.79 -8.08 -7.33
N GLU A 264 18.73 -7.34 -6.75
CA GLU A 264 20.00 -7.87 -6.21
C GLU A 264 20.83 -8.68 -7.24
N LEU A 265 20.76 -8.27 -8.52
CA LEU A 265 21.44 -8.95 -9.63
C LEU A 265 22.88 -8.48 -9.82
N THR A 266 23.24 -7.31 -9.29
CA THR A 266 24.64 -6.86 -9.20
C THR A 266 25.32 -7.49 -7.99
N ARG A 267 26.17 -8.49 -8.25
CA ARG A 267 27.19 -8.99 -7.31
C ARG A 267 28.58 -8.48 -7.68
#